data_AF-A0A1H0JIX7-F1
#
_entry.id   AF-A0A1H0JIX7-F1
#
_cell.length_a   1.000
_cell.length_b   1.000
_cell.length_c   1.000
_cell.angle_alpha   90.00
_cell.angle_beta   90.00
_cell.angle_gamma   90.00
#
_symmetry.space_group_name_H-M   'P 1'
#
loop_
_entity.id
_entity.type
_entity.pdbx_description
1 polymer ?
#
loop_
_entity_poly.entity_id
_entity_poly.type
_entity_poly.pdbx_seq_one_letter_code
_entity_poly.pdbx_strand_id
1 'polypeptide(L)'
;MKKVILLVVFISQFLSISAQKITCADSLKVFYTNYFTYDVKLEDENRLNSLVSLYCTKGFYDAWFEDVYDIGLYDPLTQGSGSTSEDLEFIKKSLSVKKEKDYYLVSFKFHGWQGDINMITVYVYVNADGKISHTKRPSDGYLTPGQL
;
A
#
# COMPACT_ATOMS: atom_id res chain seq x y z
N MET A 1 -61.13 -31.00 -11.17
CA MET A 1 -59.80 -30.43 -11.48
C MET A 1 -59.32 -29.66 -10.24
N LYS A 2 -58.37 -30.21 -9.48
CA LYS A 2 -57.88 -29.61 -8.23
C LYS A 2 -56.75 -28.62 -8.57
N LYS A 3 -56.93 -27.33 -8.25
CA LYS A 3 -55.88 -26.31 -8.40
C LYS A 3 -54.99 -26.37 -7.16
N VAL A 4 -53.74 -26.77 -7.33
CA VAL A 4 -52.70 -26.70 -6.29
C VAL A 4 -52.15 -25.28 -6.32
N ILE A 5 -52.33 -24.53 -5.23
CA ILE A 5 -51.71 -23.22 -5.03
C ILE A 5 -50.34 -23.51 -4.40
N LEU A 6 -49.28 -23.35 -5.18
CA LEU A 6 -47.90 -23.47 -4.72
C LEU A 6 -47.55 -22.20 -3.94
N LEU A 7 -47.58 -22.27 -2.61
CA LEU A 7 -47.11 -21.19 -1.74
C LEU A 7 -45.58 -21.19 -1.77
N VAL A 8 -44.98 -20.42 -2.68
CA VAL A 8 -43.53 -20.18 -2.68
C VAL A 8 -43.23 -19.22 -1.54
N VAL A 9 -42.79 -19.77 -0.41
CA VAL A 9 -42.21 -19.00 0.70
C VAL A 9 -40.88 -18.45 0.21
N PHE A 10 -40.89 -17.19 -0.23
CA PHE A 10 -39.69 -16.40 -0.44
C PHE A 10 -39.03 -16.19 0.93
N ILE A 11 -38.12 -17.09 1.30
CA ILE A 11 -37.17 -16.82 2.37
C ILE A 11 -36.18 -15.82 1.79
N SER A 12 -36.51 -14.52 1.90
CA SER A 12 -35.55 -13.45 1.82
C SER A 12 -34.62 -13.58 3.02
N GLN A 13 -33.65 -14.49 2.92
CA GLN A 13 -32.48 -14.45 3.77
C GLN A 13 -31.78 -13.15 3.43
N PHE A 14 -32.00 -12.15 4.27
CA PHE A 14 -31.14 -10.99 4.40
C PHE A 14 -29.74 -11.52 4.71
N LEU A 15 -28.97 -11.79 3.65
CA LEU A 15 -27.51 -11.81 3.72
C LEU A 15 -27.10 -10.36 3.97
N SER A 16 -27.20 -9.94 5.22
CA SER A 16 -26.52 -8.78 5.75
C SER A 16 -25.03 -9.11 5.76
N ILE A 17 -24.43 -9.20 4.57
CA ILE A 17 -22.99 -9.06 4.41
C ILE A 17 -22.74 -7.62 4.84
N SER A 18 -22.34 -7.44 6.10
CA SER A 18 -21.76 -6.20 6.56
C SER A 18 -20.63 -5.90 5.59
N ALA A 19 -20.84 -4.95 4.68
CA ALA A 19 -19.78 -4.42 3.84
C ALA A 19 -18.79 -3.78 4.81
N GLN A 20 -17.78 -4.55 5.21
CA GLN A 20 -16.74 -4.08 6.10
C GLN A 20 -16.13 -2.85 5.44
N LYS A 21 -16.36 -1.68 6.03
CA LYS A 21 -15.93 -0.40 5.47
C LYS A 21 -14.41 -0.45 5.35
N ILE A 22 -13.90 -0.53 4.12
CA ILE A 22 -12.46 -0.54 3.85
C ILE A 22 -11.88 0.76 4.42
N THR A 23 -10.96 0.63 5.37
CA THR A 23 -10.26 1.78 5.97
C THR A 23 -9.06 2.16 5.11
N CYS A 24 -8.57 3.40 5.23
CA CYS A 24 -7.33 3.78 4.53
C CYS A 24 -6.13 2.93 4.99
N ALA A 25 -6.13 2.43 6.23
CA ALA A 25 -5.10 1.49 6.68
C ALA A 25 -5.16 0.17 5.91
N ASP A 26 -6.36 -0.35 5.61
CA ASP A 26 -6.53 -1.54 4.79
C ASP A 26 -6.11 -1.29 3.34
N SER A 27 -6.50 -0.14 2.77
CA SER A 27 -6.07 0.28 1.44
C SER A 27 -4.55 0.37 1.32
N LEU A 28 -3.88 0.92 2.34
CA LEU A 28 -2.42 1.00 2.39
C LEU A 28 -1.79 -0.39 2.50
N LYS A 29 -2.32 -1.29 3.34
CA LYS A 29 -1.82 -2.68 3.42
C LYS A 29 -1.90 -3.39 2.07
N VAL A 30 -3.02 -3.24 1.36
CA VAL A 30 -3.20 -3.80 0.01
C VAL A 30 -2.20 -3.20 -0.97
N PHE A 31 -2.06 -1.86 -0.97
CA PHE A 31 -1.10 -1.16 -1.81
C PHE A 31 0.32 -1.67 -1.60
N TYR A 32 0.83 -1.63 -0.37
CA TYR A 32 2.20 -2.06 -0.05
C TYR A 32 2.44 -3.53 -0.39
N THR A 33 1.49 -4.41 -0.10
CA THR A 33 1.60 -5.84 -0.47
C THR A 33 1.80 -6.04 -1.98
N ASN A 34 1.04 -5.29 -2.79
CA ASN A 34 1.17 -5.34 -4.24
C ASN A 34 2.46 -4.67 -4.72
N TYR A 35 2.82 -3.52 -4.14
CA TYR A 35 4.02 -2.76 -4.47
C TYR A 35 5.28 -3.63 -4.30
N PHE A 36 5.46 -4.25 -3.14
CA PHE A 36 6.58 -5.17 -2.91
C PHE A 36 6.58 -6.39 -3.83
N THR A 37 5.41 -6.85 -4.27
CA THR A 37 5.34 -7.95 -5.23
C THR A 37 5.84 -7.54 -6.62
N TYR A 38 5.65 -6.28 -7.01
CA TYR A 38 6.16 -5.74 -8.27
C TYR A 38 7.65 -5.38 -8.19
N ASP A 39 8.07 -4.72 -7.11
CA ASP A 39 9.48 -4.34 -6.85
C ASP A 39 10.43 -5.54 -7.00
N VAL A 40 10.10 -6.66 -6.33
CA VAL A 40 10.87 -7.90 -6.38
C VAL A 40 10.96 -8.49 -7.79
N LYS A 41 9.89 -8.39 -8.57
CA LYS A 41 9.79 -9.10 -9.84
C LYS A 41 10.47 -8.37 -10.99
N LEU A 42 10.72 -7.06 -10.88
CA LEU A 42 11.35 -6.22 -11.93
C LEU A 42 10.75 -6.34 -13.35
N GLU A 43 9.60 -6.99 -13.51
CA GLU A 43 9.16 -7.53 -14.80
C GLU A 43 8.05 -6.72 -15.47
N ASP A 44 7.49 -5.71 -14.78
CA ASP A 44 6.38 -4.91 -15.34
C ASP A 44 6.34 -3.48 -14.76
N GLU A 45 7.26 -2.63 -15.21
CA GLU A 45 7.30 -1.20 -14.88
C GLU A 45 5.95 -0.51 -15.15
N ASN A 46 5.24 -0.89 -16.21
CA ASN A 46 3.94 -0.32 -16.55
C ASN A 46 2.88 -0.65 -15.48
N ARG A 47 2.87 -1.87 -14.95
CA ARG A 47 1.99 -2.24 -13.83
C ARG A 47 2.38 -1.55 -12.53
N LEU A 48 3.68 -1.41 -12.26
CA LEU A 48 4.15 -0.67 -11.08
C LEU A 48 3.69 0.79 -11.15
N ASN A 49 3.92 1.45 -12.28
CA ASN A 49 3.47 2.83 -12.53
C ASN A 49 1.94 2.96 -12.43
N SER A 50 1.20 1.98 -12.95
CA SER A 50 -0.27 1.93 -12.83
C SER A 50 -0.72 1.76 -11.37
N LEU A 51 -0.03 0.94 -10.59
CA LEU A 51 -0.31 0.77 -9.17
C LEU A 51 -0.05 2.07 -8.40
N VAL A 52 1.12 2.70 -8.60
CA VAL A 52 1.47 3.94 -7.90
C VAL A 52 0.50 5.05 -8.26
N SER A 53 0.20 5.26 -9.54
CA SER A 53 -0.77 6.29 -9.98
C SER A 53 -2.21 6.06 -9.46
N LEU A 54 -2.61 4.80 -9.23
CA LEU A 54 -3.90 4.47 -8.65
C LEU A 54 -4.01 4.91 -7.18
N TYR A 55 -2.99 4.61 -6.37
CA TYR A 55 -3.01 4.82 -4.92
C TYR A 55 -2.41 6.15 -4.47
N CYS A 56 -1.66 6.83 -5.33
CA CYS A 56 -1.00 8.09 -5.03
C CYS A 56 -1.70 9.26 -5.73
N THR A 57 -1.49 10.45 -5.18
CA THR A 57 -1.79 11.70 -5.87
C THR A 57 -0.85 11.87 -7.06
N LYS A 58 -1.25 12.68 -8.06
CA LYS A 58 -0.39 12.95 -9.22
C LYS A 58 0.95 13.57 -8.79
N GLY A 59 0.93 14.54 -7.88
CA GLY A 59 2.15 15.18 -7.39
C GLY A 59 3.12 14.20 -6.72
N PHE A 60 2.60 13.27 -5.90
CA PHE A 60 3.44 12.21 -5.34
C PHE A 60 4.00 11.27 -6.42
N TYR A 61 3.16 10.84 -7.36
CA TYR A 61 3.60 9.97 -8.46
C TYR A 61 4.73 10.61 -9.27
N ASP A 62 4.59 11.88 -9.64
CA ASP A 62 5.59 12.60 -10.44
C ASP A 62 6.94 12.63 -9.68
N ALA A 63 6.93 12.96 -8.37
CA ALA A 63 8.13 13.01 -7.55
C ALA A 63 8.74 11.62 -7.27
N TRP A 64 7.92 10.60 -7.01
CA TRP A 64 8.38 9.21 -6.87
C TRP A 64 9.05 8.72 -8.17
N PHE A 65 8.47 9.03 -9.32
CA PHE A 65 9.01 8.63 -10.61
C PHE A 65 10.37 9.29 -10.86
N GLU A 66 10.49 10.59 -10.55
CA GLU A 66 11.76 11.31 -10.60
C GLU A 66 12.79 10.65 -9.67
N ASP A 67 12.47 10.53 -8.37
CA ASP A 67 13.33 9.97 -7.32
C ASP A 67 13.86 8.55 -7.65
N VAL A 68 13.01 7.69 -8.24
CA VAL A 68 13.31 6.28 -8.51
C VAL A 68 13.96 6.06 -9.88
N TYR A 69 13.45 6.68 -10.94
CA TYR A 69 13.83 6.34 -12.31
C TYR A 69 14.67 7.41 -13.02
N ASP A 70 14.46 8.69 -12.71
CA ASP A 70 15.19 9.77 -13.37
C ASP A 70 16.55 9.99 -12.69
N ILE A 71 16.53 10.23 -11.37
CA ILE A 71 17.74 10.47 -10.58
C ILE A 71 18.30 9.21 -9.92
N GLY A 72 17.49 8.15 -9.79
CA GLY A 72 17.90 6.85 -9.27
C GLY A 72 18.45 6.89 -7.85
N LEU A 73 17.97 7.83 -7.02
CA LEU A 73 18.56 8.10 -5.71
C LEU A 73 17.93 7.25 -4.61
N TYR A 74 16.60 7.08 -4.64
CA TYR A 74 15.85 6.63 -3.47
C TYR A 74 14.40 6.29 -3.82
N ASP A 75 13.84 5.24 -3.21
CA ASP A 75 12.40 4.96 -3.30
C ASP A 75 11.67 5.50 -2.05
N PRO A 76 10.81 6.53 -2.19
CA PRO A 76 10.10 7.16 -1.06
C PRO A 76 9.00 6.29 -0.44
N LEU A 77 8.62 5.18 -1.09
CA LEU A 77 7.67 4.21 -0.54
C LEU A 77 8.37 3.16 0.31
N THR A 78 9.63 2.81 0.02
CA THR A 78 10.36 1.74 0.72
C THR A 78 11.57 2.23 1.51
N GLN A 79 11.85 3.53 1.43
CA GLN A 79 13.09 4.16 1.86
C GLN A 79 14.35 3.74 1.10
N GLY A 80 14.21 3.42 -0.19
CA GLY A 80 15.32 2.94 -1.01
C GLY A 80 15.75 1.52 -0.66
N SER A 81 14.97 0.81 0.15
CA SER A 81 15.16 -0.62 0.38
C SER A 81 14.56 -1.40 -0.78
N GLY A 82 15.39 -1.71 -1.78
CA GLY A 82 15.03 -2.70 -2.80
C GLY A 82 14.81 -4.07 -2.15
N SER A 83 13.76 -4.77 -2.58
CA SER A 83 13.38 -6.06 -1.99
C SER A 83 13.83 -7.22 -2.86
N THR A 84 14.31 -8.30 -2.23
CA THR A 84 14.53 -9.59 -2.90
C THR A 84 13.32 -10.51 -2.79
N SER A 85 13.33 -11.62 -3.52
CA SER A 85 12.29 -12.65 -3.36
C SER A 85 12.22 -13.23 -1.95
N GLU A 86 13.35 -13.28 -1.25
CA GLU A 86 13.45 -13.76 0.13
C GLU A 86 12.80 -12.76 1.11
N ASP A 87 12.95 -11.47 0.86
CA ASP A 87 12.35 -10.40 1.68
C ASP A 87 10.83 -10.42 1.63
N LEU A 88 10.24 -10.81 0.49
CA LEU A 88 8.80 -10.72 0.26
C LEU A 88 7.97 -11.44 1.32
N GLU A 89 8.42 -12.60 1.80
CA GLU A 89 7.73 -13.30 2.88
C GLU A 89 7.81 -12.55 4.22
N PHE A 90 8.98 -12.03 4.57
CA PHE A 90 9.19 -11.29 5.82
C PHE A 90 8.39 -9.99 5.81
N ILE A 91 8.42 -9.27 4.70
CA ILE A 91 7.63 -8.05 4.48
C ILE A 91 6.15 -8.37 4.66
N LYS A 92 5.61 -9.37 3.96
CA LYS A 92 4.19 -9.75 4.07
C LYS A 92 3.78 -10.13 5.49
N LYS A 93 4.65 -10.84 6.23
CA LYS A 93 4.39 -11.26 7.62
C LYS A 93 4.50 -10.11 8.63
N SER A 94 5.28 -9.07 8.32
CA SER A 94 5.60 -7.98 9.26
C SER A 94 4.92 -6.65 8.92
N LEU A 95 4.35 -6.50 7.72
CA LEU A 95 3.71 -5.28 7.26
C LEU A 95 2.63 -4.83 8.24
N SER A 96 2.89 -3.68 8.87
CA SER A 96 2.03 -3.03 9.82
C SER A 96 1.70 -1.64 9.32
N VAL A 97 0.42 -1.27 9.44
CA VAL A 97 -0.06 0.07 9.12
C VAL A 97 -0.84 0.59 10.32
N LYS A 98 -0.35 1.66 10.94
CA LYS A 98 -0.95 2.27 12.14
C LYS A 98 -1.20 3.76 11.90
N LYS A 99 -2.41 4.24 12.17
CA LYS A 99 -2.70 5.68 12.11
C LYS A 99 -2.02 6.40 13.29
N GLU A 100 -1.36 7.52 13.00
CA GLU A 100 -0.78 8.43 13.99
C GLU A 100 -1.15 9.86 13.63
N LYS A 101 -2.00 10.50 14.43
CA LYS A 101 -2.49 11.88 14.24
C LYS A 101 -2.83 12.17 12.76
N ASP A 102 -1.89 12.73 12.02
CA ASP A 102 -2.06 13.23 10.65
C ASP A 102 -1.55 12.26 9.58
N TYR A 103 -0.78 11.23 9.93
CA TYR A 103 -0.15 10.30 8.99
C TYR A 103 -0.39 8.82 9.39
N TYR A 104 0.15 7.90 8.61
CA TYR A 104 0.19 6.47 8.89
C TYR A 104 1.64 6.02 9.03
N LEU A 105 1.96 5.27 10.08
CA LEU A 105 3.19 4.51 10.19
C LEU A 105 3.04 3.24 9.37
N VAL A 106 3.79 3.13 8.28
CA VAL A 106 3.91 1.89 7.52
C VAL A 106 5.25 1.27 7.86
N SER A 107 5.24 0.12 8.53
CA SER A 107 6.44 -0.57 9.01
C SER A 107 6.51 -1.98 8.45
N PHE A 108 7.69 -2.41 8.05
CA PHE A 108 7.94 -3.75 7.52
C PHE A 108 9.39 -4.16 7.79
N LYS A 109 9.63 -5.47 7.87
CA LYS A 109 10.95 -6.06 8.05
C LYS A 109 11.55 -6.43 6.69
N PHE A 110 12.85 -6.18 6.54
CA PHE A 110 13.63 -6.49 5.34
C PHE A 110 15.06 -6.91 5.74
N HIS A 111 15.77 -7.65 4.89
CA HIS A 111 17.19 -7.95 5.09
C HIS A 111 18.06 -6.78 4.66
N GLY A 112 18.77 -6.19 5.62
CA GLY A 112 19.85 -5.26 5.37
C GLY A 112 20.98 -5.88 4.55
N TRP A 113 21.87 -5.01 4.06
CA TRP A 113 23.00 -5.42 3.21
C TRP A 113 23.96 -6.41 3.89
N GLN A 114 23.98 -6.46 5.23
CA GLN A 114 24.79 -7.41 6.00
C GLN A 114 24.04 -8.70 6.36
N GLY A 115 22.82 -8.89 5.84
CA GLY A 115 21.94 -10.04 6.12
C GLY A 115 21.16 -9.91 7.43
N ASP A 116 21.26 -8.77 8.12
CA ASP A 116 20.53 -8.44 9.33
C ASP A 116 19.08 -8.04 9.03
N ILE A 117 18.12 -8.49 9.84
CA ILE A 117 16.71 -8.12 9.62
C ILE A 117 16.44 -6.77 10.29
N ASN A 118 16.22 -5.76 9.47
CA ASN A 118 15.91 -4.39 9.89
C ASN A 118 14.42 -4.10 9.80
N MET A 119 13.91 -3.30 10.74
CA MET A 119 12.58 -2.71 10.64
C MET A 119 12.68 -1.36 9.94
N ILE A 120 12.07 -1.25 8.76
CA ILE A 120 11.89 0.02 8.07
C ILE A 120 10.55 0.62 8.50
N THR A 121 10.48 1.95 8.59
CA THR A 121 9.22 2.66 8.86
C THR A 121 9.13 3.92 8.01
N VAL A 122 8.06 4.02 7.24
CA VAL A 122 7.72 5.16 6.38
C VAL A 122 6.52 5.89 6.98
N TYR A 123 6.61 7.22 7.08
CA TYR A 123 5.45 8.02 7.49
C TYR A 123 4.68 8.39 6.24
N VAL A 124 3.44 7.92 6.11
CA VAL A 124 2.61 8.06 4.91
C VAL A 124 1.45 9.02 5.18
N TYR A 125 1.41 10.13 4.45
CA TYR A 125 0.33 11.10 4.51
C TYR A 125 -0.68 10.78 3.43
N VAL A 126 -1.95 10.75 3.83
CA VAL A 126 -3.07 10.41 2.95
C VAL A 126 -4.01 11.60 2.88
N ASN A 127 -4.36 12.03 1.66
CA ASN A 127 -5.26 13.17 1.45
C ASN A 127 -6.73 12.81 1.72
N ALA A 128 -7.62 13.79 1.56
CA ALA A 128 -9.07 13.60 1.74
C ALA A 128 -9.69 12.55 0.79
N ASP A 129 -9.07 12.29 -0.36
CA ASP A 129 -9.51 11.28 -1.33
C ASP A 129 -9.00 9.87 -1.01
N GLY A 130 -8.26 9.70 0.09
CA GLY A 130 -7.67 8.41 0.46
C GLY A 130 -6.41 8.05 -0.32
N LYS A 131 -5.78 9.02 -1.01
CA LYS A 131 -4.55 8.81 -1.80
C LYS A 131 -3.31 9.24 -1.04
N ILE A 132 -2.20 8.53 -1.26
CA ILE A 132 -0.87 8.91 -0.75
C ILE A 132 -0.47 10.25 -1.36
N SER A 133 -0.38 11.27 -0.52
CA SER A 133 0.03 12.61 -0.94
C SER A 133 1.50 12.87 -0.64
N HIS A 134 2.00 12.37 0.48
CA HIS A 134 3.39 12.54 0.88
C HIS A 134 3.92 11.31 1.61
N THR A 135 5.22 11.12 1.57
CA THR A 135 5.93 10.30 2.55
C THR A 135 7.00 11.12 3.25
N LYS A 136 7.31 10.76 4.50
CA LYS A 136 8.41 11.31 5.27
C LYS A 136 9.31 10.18 5.76
N ARG A 137 10.61 10.33 5.51
CA ARG A 137 11.65 9.45 6.05
C ARG A 137 11.95 9.84 7.51
N PRO A 138 11.81 8.93 8.49
CA PRO A 138 12.01 9.29 9.90
C PRO A 138 13.45 9.64 10.28
N SER A 139 14.44 9.11 9.56
CA SER A 139 15.85 9.27 9.92
C SER A 139 16.36 10.71 9.75
N ASP A 140 15.91 11.41 8.71
CA ASP A 140 16.37 12.76 8.37
C ASP A 140 15.23 13.74 8.03
N GLY A 141 13.99 13.26 8.01
CA GLY A 141 12.83 14.07 7.72
C GLY A 141 12.64 14.41 6.25
N TYR A 142 13.36 13.76 5.32
CA TYR A 142 13.15 13.94 3.88
C TYR A 142 11.70 13.68 3.51
N LEU A 143 11.11 14.58 2.72
CA LEU A 143 9.72 14.57 2.30
C LEU A 143 9.64 14.34 0.80
N THR A 144 8.74 13.47 0.37
CA THR A 144 8.38 13.33 -1.06
C THR A 144 6.87 13.49 -1.23
N PRO A 145 6.40 14.43 -2.07
CA PRO A 145 7.14 15.58 -2.59
C PRO A 145 7.71 16.46 -1.47
N GLY A 146 8.71 17.31 -1.78
CA GLY A 146 9.46 18.11 -0.80
C GLY A 146 8.68 19.21 -0.05
N GLN A 147 7.36 19.32 -0.25
CA GLN A 147 6.49 20.31 0.40
C GLN A 147 5.24 19.59 0.90
N LEU A 148 4.76 19.93 2.11
CA LEU A 148 3.52 19.44 2.71
C LEU A 148 2.41 20.49 2.65
#